data_AF-A0A350VYZ6-F1
#
_entry.id   AF-A0A350VYZ6-F1
#
_cell.length_a   1.000
_cell.length_b   1.000
_cell.length_c   1.000
_cell.angle_alpha   90.00
_cell.angle_beta   90.00
_cell.angle_gamma   90.00
#
_symmetry.space_group_name_H-M   'P 1'
#
loop_
_entity.id
_entity.type
_entity.pdbx_description
1 polymer ?
#
loop_
_entity_poly.entity_id
_entity_poly.type
_entity_poly.pdbx_seq_one_letter_code
_entity_poly.pdbx_strand_id
1 'polypeptide(L)'
;MEGKEGKIFCQSMTDDERRNVFGEGYFAYLAKISKKKGAMVGYIIAFLAVGVLCNIPGWGFRIDMDLIMDGTHEVSAITVVLGVLGALWFAASTLFIRMGIKRANRTADDWVKEAAKGSSLPESVVRDFDNQVKAGNASFLILKGKKTKPVPVIITDDYIVEGSMAYVNVHPIQDIIGACYTQRVNPNNRLIKYQYIGLVNKNGNTIIEADEKYGDPFLAYLKERIPSLEVIGDVMITESDYFDWVKKLQKNAQ
;
A
#
# COMPACT_ATOMS: atom_id res chain seq x y z
N MET A 1 -25.18 -7.56 -31.01
CA MET A 1 -24.58 -6.36 -30.39
C MET A 1 -24.86 -6.46 -28.91
N GLU A 2 -24.04 -7.19 -28.16
CA GLU A 2 -24.22 -7.39 -26.72
C GLU A 2 -23.40 -6.34 -25.96
N GLY A 3 -24.08 -5.67 -25.03
CA GLY A 3 -23.63 -4.47 -24.35
C GLY A 3 -22.37 -4.69 -23.51
N LYS A 4 -21.29 -4.05 -23.92
CA LYS A 4 -20.26 -3.57 -22.99
C LYS A 4 -20.73 -2.22 -22.45
N GLU A 5 -21.72 -2.21 -21.57
CA GLU A 5 -21.87 -1.06 -20.65
C GLU A 5 -20.67 -1.11 -19.71
N GLY A 6 -19.58 -0.46 -20.12
CA GLY A 6 -18.35 -0.42 -19.36
C GLY A 6 -18.63 0.21 -18.00
N LYS A 7 -18.26 -0.47 -16.91
CA LYS A 7 -18.22 0.09 -15.56
C LYS A 7 -17.50 1.44 -15.62
N ILE A 8 -18.25 2.56 -15.57
CA ILE A 8 -17.75 3.92 -15.85
C ILE A 8 -16.63 4.34 -14.87
N PHE A 9 -16.57 3.67 -13.71
CA PHE A 9 -15.56 3.83 -12.65
C PHE A 9 -14.31 2.94 -12.81
N CYS A 10 -14.29 2.03 -13.78
CA CYS A 10 -13.13 1.20 -14.10
C CYS A 10 -12.51 1.64 -15.43
N GLN A 11 -11.18 1.55 -15.53
CA GLN A 11 -10.56 1.44 -16.86
C GLN A 11 -10.64 -0.02 -17.30
N SER A 12 -11.17 -0.24 -18.51
CA SER A 12 -10.97 -1.49 -19.21
C SER A 12 -9.55 -1.52 -19.77
N MET A 13 -8.73 -2.45 -19.28
CA MET A 13 -7.54 -2.87 -20.01
C MET A 13 -7.98 -3.73 -21.19
N THR A 14 -7.27 -3.63 -22.30
CA THR A 14 -7.42 -4.62 -23.38
C THR A 14 -7.06 -6.01 -22.86
N ASP A 15 -7.61 -7.07 -23.45
CA ASP A 15 -7.29 -8.45 -23.05
C ASP A 15 -5.78 -8.74 -23.16
N ASP A 16 -5.10 -8.07 -24.09
CA ASP A 16 -3.65 -8.19 -24.29
C ASP A 16 -2.87 -7.50 -23.17
N GLU A 17 -3.23 -6.27 -22.79
CA GLU A 17 -2.64 -5.61 -21.63
C GLU A 17 -2.87 -6.43 -20.36
N ARG A 18 -4.08 -6.98 -20.17
CA ARG A 18 -4.42 -7.79 -19.00
C ARG A 18 -3.55 -9.04 -18.94
N ARG A 19 -3.45 -9.78 -20.05
CA ARG A 19 -2.59 -10.97 -20.13
C ARG A 19 -1.12 -10.63 -19.92
N ASN A 20 -0.64 -9.51 -20.45
CA ASN A 20 0.76 -9.10 -20.31
C ASN A 20 1.12 -8.66 -18.88
N VAL A 21 0.19 -8.06 -18.13
CA VAL A 21 0.46 -7.54 -16.78
C VAL A 21 0.07 -8.55 -15.69
N PHE A 22 -1.06 -9.23 -15.85
CA PHE A 22 -1.70 -10.08 -14.83
C PHE A 22 -1.94 -11.53 -15.31
N GLY A 23 -1.37 -11.95 -16.43
CA GLY A 23 -1.55 -13.32 -16.95
C GLY A 23 -1.08 -14.41 -15.98
N GLU A 24 -0.09 -14.10 -15.13
CA GLU A 24 0.37 -14.98 -14.05
C GLU A 24 -0.34 -14.74 -12.70
N GLY A 25 -1.33 -13.84 -12.66
CA GLY A 25 -2.06 -13.43 -11.47
C GLY A 25 -1.61 -12.10 -10.87
N TYR A 26 -2.40 -11.61 -9.90
CA TYR A 26 -2.13 -10.38 -9.17
C TYR A 26 -0.93 -10.51 -8.24
N PHE A 27 -0.78 -11.65 -7.56
CA PHE A 27 0.32 -11.83 -6.62
C PHE A 27 1.67 -12.03 -7.32
N ALA A 28 1.66 -12.59 -8.54
CA ALA A 28 2.84 -12.63 -9.41
C ALA A 28 3.27 -11.21 -9.84
N TYR A 29 2.30 -10.36 -10.23
CA TYR A 29 2.53 -8.94 -10.50
C TYR A 29 3.15 -8.22 -9.29
N LEU A 30 2.64 -8.45 -8.08
CA LEU A 30 3.20 -7.87 -6.86
C LEU A 30 4.62 -8.35 -6.56
N ALA A 31 4.91 -9.63 -6.75
CA ALA A 31 6.26 -10.18 -6.61
C ALA A 31 7.25 -9.50 -7.57
N LYS A 32 6.85 -9.33 -8.85
CA LYS A 32 7.65 -8.66 -9.88
C LYS A 32 7.97 -7.21 -9.51
N ILE A 33 6.97 -6.45 -9.03
CA ILE A 33 7.18 -5.05 -8.60
C ILE A 33 8.03 -4.98 -7.33
N SER A 34 7.84 -5.93 -6.40
CA SER A 34 8.59 -6.00 -5.15
C SER A 34 10.07 -6.16 -5.41
N LYS A 35 10.44 -7.04 -6.35
CA LYS A 35 11.82 -7.23 -6.81
C LYS A 35 12.43 -5.93 -7.35
N LYS A 36 11.73 -5.24 -8.25
CA LYS A 36 12.21 -3.99 -8.88
C LYS A 36 12.40 -2.86 -7.85
N LYS A 37 11.45 -2.67 -6.94
CA LYS A 37 11.48 -1.58 -5.94
C LYS A 37 12.39 -1.88 -4.75
N GLY A 38 12.43 -3.13 -4.30
CA GLY A 38 13.32 -3.56 -3.21
C GLY A 38 14.80 -3.43 -3.59
N ALA A 39 15.16 -3.79 -4.83
CA ALA A 39 16.52 -3.60 -5.34
C ALA A 39 16.94 -2.12 -5.36
N MET A 40 16.07 -1.22 -5.85
CA MET A 40 16.34 0.23 -5.91
C MET A 40 16.59 0.83 -4.51
N VAL A 41 15.78 0.46 -3.51
CA VAL A 41 15.99 0.91 -2.13
C VAL A 41 17.30 0.39 -1.56
N GLY A 42 17.65 -0.88 -1.85
CA GLY A 42 18.94 -1.46 -1.46
C GLY A 42 20.13 -0.67 -2.01
N TYR A 43 20.09 -0.28 -3.29
CA TYR A 43 21.16 0.49 -3.92
C TYR A 43 21.30 1.91 -3.36
N ILE A 44 20.20 2.62 -3.12
CA ILE A 44 20.23 3.97 -2.55
C ILE A 44 20.83 3.95 -1.14
N ILE A 45 20.44 2.98 -0.32
CA ILE A 45 20.94 2.87 1.06
C ILE A 45 22.38 2.40 1.10
N ALA A 46 22.79 1.49 0.21
CA ALA A 46 24.20 1.11 0.07
C ALA A 46 25.07 2.30 -0.37
N PHE A 47 24.61 3.10 -1.32
CA PHE A 47 25.32 4.30 -1.78
C PHE A 47 25.45 5.36 -0.69
N LEU A 48 24.38 5.62 0.07
CA LEU A 48 24.40 6.53 1.21
C LEU A 48 25.29 6.01 2.35
N ALA A 49 25.27 4.71 2.63
CA ALA A 49 26.12 4.09 3.65
C ALA A 49 27.61 4.24 3.27
N VAL A 50 27.98 4.01 2.01
CA VAL A 50 29.35 4.22 1.53
C VAL A 50 29.75 5.70 1.61
N GLY A 51 28.87 6.62 1.22
CA GLY A 51 29.13 8.06 1.30
C GLY A 51 29.39 8.55 2.73
N VAL A 52 28.66 8.04 3.71
CA VAL A 52 28.82 8.36 5.13
C VAL A 52 30.08 7.69 5.72
N LEU A 53 30.33 6.42 5.39
CA LEU A 53 31.51 5.68 5.84
C LEU A 53 32.82 6.24 5.25
N CYS A 54 32.81 6.84 4.06
CA CYS A 54 33.99 7.45 3.46
C CYS A 54 34.25 8.88 3.96
N ASN A 55 33.21 9.65 4.29
CA ASN A 55 33.37 11.04 4.72
C ASN A 55 33.60 11.19 6.23
N ILE A 56 32.88 10.47 7.08
CA ILE A 56 32.96 10.68 8.54
C ILE A 56 34.36 10.36 9.11
N PRO A 57 35.00 9.24 8.77
CA PRO A 57 36.36 8.95 9.22
C PRO A 57 37.40 9.90 8.63
N GLY A 58 37.23 10.34 7.37
CA GLY A 58 38.16 11.25 6.71
C GLY A 58 38.20 12.63 7.36
N TRP A 59 37.06 13.15 7.82
CA TRP A 59 37.00 14.43 8.53
C TRP A 59 37.46 14.31 9.99
N GLY A 60 37.05 13.25 10.70
CA GLY A 60 37.50 13.00 12.08
C GLY A 60 39.02 12.79 12.18
N PHE A 61 39.59 12.01 11.25
CA PHE A 61 41.04 11.78 11.19
C PHE A 61 41.82 13.05 10.89
N ARG A 62 41.29 13.97 10.06
CA ARG A 62 41.93 15.26 9.80
C ARG A 62 41.97 16.14 11.05
N ILE A 63 40.87 16.21 11.79
CA ILE A 63 40.77 16.99 13.03
C ILE A 63 41.74 16.45 14.09
N ASP A 64 41.78 15.13 14.29
CA ASP A 64 42.69 14.52 15.26
C ASP A 64 44.17 14.62 14.81
N MET A 65 44.46 14.55 13.50
CA MET A 65 45.81 14.78 13.00
C MET A 65 46.28 16.22 13.22
N ASP A 66 45.42 17.21 12.98
CA ASP A 66 45.74 18.62 13.24
C ASP A 66 46.05 18.82 14.75
N LEU A 67 45.25 18.20 15.65
CA LEU A 67 45.47 18.25 17.10
C LEU A 67 46.75 17.53 17.56
N ILE A 68 47.08 16.39 16.94
CA ILE A 68 48.34 15.66 17.21
C ILE A 68 49.55 16.44 16.70
N MET A 69 49.44 17.11 15.55
CA MET A 69 50.50 17.98 15.01
C MET A 69 50.72 19.21 15.90
N ASP A 70 49.67 19.70 16.57
CA ASP A 70 49.75 20.78 17.57
C ASP A 70 50.25 20.30 18.96
N GLY A 71 50.63 19.03 19.11
CA GLY A 71 51.25 18.48 20.32
C GLY A 71 50.28 18.03 21.41
N THR A 72 48.98 18.00 21.12
CA THR A 72 47.96 17.44 22.01
C THR A 72 47.65 15.98 21.62
N HIS A 73 47.77 15.06 22.57
CA HIS A 73 47.47 13.63 22.35
C HIS A 73 46.03 13.24 22.73
N GLU A 74 45.15 14.21 22.89
CA GLU A 74 43.75 13.97 23.23
C GLU A 74 42.92 13.67 21.98
N VAL A 75 42.15 12.58 22.04
CA VAL A 75 41.15 12.29 21.00
C VAL A 75 40.05 13.34 21.10
N SER A 76 39.75 14.02 19.99
CA SER A 76 38.70 15.04 19.99
C SER A 76 37.36 14.42 20.37
N ALA A 77 36.64 15.05 21.30
CA ALA A 77 35.26 14.69 21.63
C ALA A 77 34.37 14.68 20.36
N ILE A 78 34.70 15.51 19.36
CA ILE A 78 34.02 15.56 18.06
C ILE A 78 34.21 14.24 17.31
N THR A 79 35.42 13.67 17.31
CA THR A 79 35.71 12.39 16.65
C THR A 79 34.94 11.24 17.32
N VAL A 80 34.86 11.22 18.65
CA VAL A 80 34.07 10.21 19.38
C VAL A 80 32.59 10.31 19.03
N VAL A 81 32.02 11.52 19.04
CA VAL A 81 30.60 11.75 18.69
C VAL A 81 30.31 11.33 17.25
N LEU A 82 31.17 11.70 16.31
CA LEU A 82 31.06 11.31 14.90
C LEU A 82 31.16 9.79 14.72
N GLY A 83 32.04 9.12 15.46
CA GLY A 83 32.15 7.66 15.47
C GLY A 83 30.87 6.96 15.94
N VAL A 84 30.26 7.44 17.03
CA VAL A 84 28.99 6.90 17.55
C VAL A 84 27.84 7.11 16.55
N LEU A 85 27.72 8.32 15.98
CA LEU A 85 26.70 8.60 14.95
C LEU A 85 26.90 7.75 13.70
N GLY A 86 28.14 7.55 13.27
CA GLY A 86 28.49 6.66 12.16
C GLY A 86 28.09 5.21 12.43
N ALA A 87 28.34 4.69 13.64
CA ALA A 87 27.96 3.34 14.04
C ALA A 87 26.42 3.16 14.07
N LEU A 88 25.68 4.13 14.63
CA LEU A 88 24.22 4.10 14.64
C LEU A 88 23.64 4.16 13.22
N TRP A 89 24.20 5.01 12.35
CA TRP A 89 23.81 5.09 10.94
C TRP A 89 24.08 3.79 10.20
N PHE A 90 25.22 3.14 10.44
CA PHE A 90 25.57 1.86 9.83
C PHE A 90 24.61 0.75 10.26
N ALA A 91 24.27 0.68 11.56
CA ALA A 91 23.29 -0.27 12.08
C ALA A 91 21.90 -0.06 11.45
N ALA A 92 21.43 1.19 11.38
CA ALA A 92 20.18 1.54 10.73
C ALA A 92 20.18 1.17 9.24
N SER A 93 21.26 1.52 8.52
CA SER A 93 21.43 1.22 7.09
C SER A 93 21.38 -0.29 6.83
N THR A 94 22.05 -1.09 7.66
CA THR A 94 22.03 -2.55 7.58
C THR A 94 20.62 -3.12 7.75
N LEU A 95 19.86 -2.58 8.72
CA LEU A 95 18.46 -2.98 8.93
C LEU A 95 17.59 -2.65 7.71
N PHE A 96 17.72 -1.44 7.15
CA PHE A 96 16.96 -1.08 5.96
C PHE A 96 17.36 -1.88 4.71
N ILE A 97 18.64 -2.22 4.52
CA ILE A 97 19.10 -3.11 3.44
C ILE A 97 18.45 -4.49 3.60
N ARG A 98 18.48 -5.06 4.80
CA ARG A 98 17.83 -6.36 5.08
C ARG A 98 16.34 -6.32 4.79
N MET A 99 15.64 -5.25 5.18
CA MET A 99 14.23 -5.05 4.85
C MET A 99 14.00 -4.92 3.34
N GLY A 100 14.87 -4.21 2.63
CA GLY A 100 14.84 -4.06 1.18
C GLY A 100 15.02 -5.39 0.45
N ILE A 101 15.99 -6.21 0.87
CA ILE A 101 16.24 -7.57 0.34
C ILE A 101 15.05 -8.49 0.63
N LYS A 102 14.57 -8.52 1.88
CA LYS A 102 13.40 -9.31 2.28
C LYS A 102 12.19 -8.97 1.40
N ARG A 103 11.99 -7.69 1.11
CA ARG A 103 10.93 -7.21 0.22
C ARG A 103 11.19 -7.59 -1.25
N ALA A 104 12.43 -7.46 -1.73
CA ALA A 104 12.79 -7.82 -3.10
C ALA A 104 12.58 -9.33 -3.39
N ASN A 105 12.77 -10.16 -2.38
CA ASN A 105 12.65 -11.61 -2.46
C ASN A 105 11.25 -12.14 -2.11
N ARG A 106 10.25 -11.28 -1.87
CA ARG A 106 8.88 -11.75 -1.65
C ARG A 106 8.36 -12.45 -2.90
N THR A 107 7.99 -13.70 -2.74
CA THR A 107 7.35 -14.54 -3.76
C THR A 107 5.84 -14.24 -3.84
N ALA A 108 5.16 -14.77 -4.86
CA ALA A 108 3.70 -14.68 -4.94
C ALA A 108 3.02 -15.35 -3.74
N ASP A 109 3.53 -16.49 -3.27
CA ASP A 109 3.00 -17.18 -2.09
C ASP A 109 3.19 -16.39 -0.80
N ASP A 110 4.29 -15.64 -0.66
CA ASP A 110 4.47 -14.73 0.48
C ASP A 110 3.42 -13.61 0.48
N TRP A 111 3.07 -13.11 -0.71
CA TRP A 111 2.00 -12.12 -0.83
C TRP A 111 0.62 -12.71 -0.56
N VAL A 112 0.35 -13.96 -0.97
CA VAL A 112 -0.89 -14.67 -0.62
C VAL A 112 -1.02 -14.81 0.90
N LYS A 113 0.05 -15.22 1.59
CA LYS A 113 0.07 -15.35 3.06
C LYS A 113 -0.17 -14.01 3.76
N GLU A 114 0.50 -12.97 3.29
CA GLU A 114 0.33 -11.62 3.84
C GLU A 114 -1.10 -11.12 3.63
N ALA A 115 -1.67 -11.34 2.45
CA ALA A 115 -3.04 -10.93 2.13
C ALA A 115 -4.08 -11.73 2.92
N ALA A 116 -3.90 -13.04 3.06
CA ALA A 116 -4.75 -13.90 3.89
C ALA A 116 -4.76 -13.41 5.35
N LYS A 117 -3.57 -13.12 5.89
CA LYS A 117 -3.43 -12.57 7.24
C LYS A 117 -4.05 -11.18 7.39
N GLY A 118 -3.78 -10.26 6.47
CA GLY A 118 -4.29 -8.89 6.52
C GLY A 118 -5.81 -8.82 6.38
N SER A 119 -6.38 -9.71 5.58
CA SER A 119 -7.81 -9.81 5.32
C SER A 119 -8.56 -10.65 6.35
N SER A 120 -7.85 -11.37 7.22
CA SER A 120 -8.43 -12.41 8.10
C SER A 120 -9.22 -13.47 7.30
N LEU A 121 -8.67 -13.90 6.16
CA LEU A 121 -9.27 -14.89 5.27
C LEU A 121 -8.37 -16.12 5.11
N PRO A 122 -8.93 -17.30 4.80
CA PRO A 122 -8.13 -18.45 4.39
C PRO A 122 -7.32 -18.16 3.12
N GLU A 123 -6.11 -18.74 3.00
CA GLU A 123 -5.29 -18.63 1.79
C GLU A 123 -6.02 -19.16 0.54
N SER A 124 -6.93 -20.13 0.69
CA SER A 124 -7.74 -20.66 -0.42
C SER A 124 -8.64 -19.59 -1.06
N VAL A 125 -9.27 -18.73 -0.25
CA VAL A 125 -10.11 -17.61 -0.71
C VAL A 125 -9.25 -16.59 -1.45
N VAL A 126 -8.07 -16.28 -0.92
CA VAL A 126 -7.12 -15.36 -1.55
C VAL A 126 -6.59 -15.91 -2.89
N ARG A 127 -6.38 -17.22 -2.98
CA ARG A 127 -5.97 -17.89 -4.23
C ARG A 127 -7.09 -17.96 -5.24
N ASP A 128 -8.34 -18.10 -4.80
CA ASP A 128 -9.50 -18.06 -5.69
C ASP A 128 -9.61 -16.70 -6.38
N PHE A 129 -9.46 -15.60 -5.63
CA PHE A 129 -9.32 -14.26 -6.21
C PHE A 129 -8.22 -14.21 -7.29
N ASP A 130 -7.02 -14.71 -6.99
CA ASP A 130 -5.90 -14.69 -7.94
C ASP A 130 -6.19 -15.51 -9.21
N ASN A 131 -6.96 -16.60 -9.09
CA ASN A 131 -7.41 -17.41 -10.21
C ASN A 131 -8.45 -16.66 -11.07
N GLN A 132 -9.38 -15.91 -10.47
CA GLN A 132 -10.31 -15.06 -11.23
C GLN A 132 -9.57 -13.98 -12.02
N VAL A 133 -8.52 -13.41 -11.44
CA VAL A 133 -7.64 -12.46 -12.15
C VAL A 133 -6.96 -13.12 -13.36
N LYS A 134 -6.41 -14.33 -13.20
CA LYS A 134 -5.79 -15.10 -14.29
C LYS A 134 -6.80 -15.47 -15.39
N ALA A 135 -8.01 -15.87 -15.01
CA ALA A 135 -9.09 -16.21 -15.93
C ALA A 135 -9.58 -15.00 -16.72
N GLY A 136 -9.30 -13.80 -16.23
CA GLY A 136 -9.61 -12.55 -16.90
C GLY A 136 -10.87 -11.84 -16.41
N ASN A 137 -11.47 -12.35 -15.34
CA ASN A 137 -12.68 -11.82 -14.73
C ASN A 137 -12.33 -10.70 -13.74
N ALA A 138 -11.57 -9.70 -14.20
CA ALA A 138 -11.04 -8.63 -13.37
C ALA A 138 -11.16 -7.27 -14.07
N SER A 139 -11.63 -6.28 -13.32
CA SER A 139 -11.72 -4.86 -13.69
C SER A 139 -10.80 -4.03 -12.80
N PHE A 140 -10.20 -2.98 -13.34
CA PHE A 140 -9.30 -2.11 -12.58
C PHE A 140 -10.01 -0.83 -12.19
N LEU A 141 -10.15 -0.64 -10.88
CA LEU A 141 -10.68 0.60 -10.32
C LEU A 141 -9.56 1.65 -10.37
N ILE A 142 -9.67 2.56 -11.33
CA ILE A 142 -8.81 3.74 -11.44
C ILE A 142 -9.67 4.95 -11.15
N LEU A 143 -9.74 5.28 -9.86
CA LEU A 143 -10.33 6.52 -9.42
C LEU A 143 -9.34 7.64 -9.78
N LYS A 144 -9.69 8.41 -10.81
CA LYS A 144 -8.83 9.40 -11.44
C LYS A 144 -8.57 10.55 -10.45
N GLY A 145 -7.52 10.45 -9.64
CA GLY A 145 -7.22 11.40 -8.57
C GLY A 145 -6.08 10.98 -7.63
N LYS A 146 -5.73 9.68 -7.61
CA LYS A 146 -4.61 9.14 -6.82
C LYS A 146 -3.27 9.80 -7.16
N LYS A 147 -2.73 10.63 -6.25
CA LYS A 147 -1.31 11.05 -6.27
C LYS A 147 -0.40 10.03 -5.60
N THR A 148 -0.95 9.16 -4.75
CA THR A 148 -0.21 8.21 -3.92
C THR A 148 -0.45 6.75 -4.31
N LYS A 149 0.45 6.26 -5.19
CA LYS A 149 1.08 4.92 -5.18
C LYS A 149 0.40 3.75 -5.95
N PRO A 150 1.20 2.69 -6.29
CA PRO A 150 1.44 2.16 -7.65
C PRO A 150 0.72 0.84 -7.97
N VAL A 151 -0.17 0.37 -7.10
CA VAL A 151 -0.83 -0.93 -7.23
C VAL A 151 -2.31 -0.65 -7.53
N PRO A 152 -2.86 -1.19 -8.62
CA PRO A 152 -4.25 -0.92 -8.95
C PRO A 152 -5.18 -1.68 -7.99
N VAL A 153 -6.32 -1.07 -7.70
CA VAL A 153 -7.43 -1.75 -7.02
C VAL A 153 -8.11 -2.64 -8.06
N ILE A 154 -8.32 -3.91 -7.73
CA ILE A 154 -8.89 -4.90 -8.64
C ILE A 154 -10.27 -5.30 -8.14
N ILE A 155 -11.23 -5.34 -9.04
CA ILE A 155 -12.59 -5.83 -8.80
C ILE A 155 -12.81 -7.04 -9.68
N THR A 156 -13.09 -8.17 -9.06
CA THR A 156 -13.50 -9.41 -9.73
C THR A 156 -14.98 -9.64 -9.53
N ASP A 157 -15.47 -10.83 -9.87
CA ASP A 157 -16.86 -11.16 -9.60
C ASP A 157 -17.15 -11.35 -8.12
N ASP A 158 -16.22 -11.93 -7.39
CA ASP A 158 -16.46 -12.24 -5.98
C ASP A 158 -15.66 -11.36 -5.01
N TYR A 159 -14.67 -10.63 -5.50
CA TYR A 159 -13.72 -9.92 -4.63
C TYR A 159 -13.40 -8.49 -5.08
N ILE A 160 -13.12 -7.65 -4.10
CA ILE A 160 -12.46 -6.35 -4.26
C ILE A 160 -11.11 -6.42 -3.55
N VAL A 161 -10.04 -6.05 -4.24
CA VAL A 161 -8.69 -6.07 -3.71
C VAL A 161 -8.10 -4.69 -3.77
N GLU A 162 -7.67 -4.22 -2.61
CA GLU A 162 -6.91 -2.98 -2.47
C GLU A 162 -5.60 -3.26 -1.75
N GLY A 163 -4.63 -2.40 -2.02
CA GLY A 163 -3.42 -2.47 -1.25
C GLY A 163 -2.38 -1.47 -1.67
N SER A 164 -1.26 -1.61 -1.01
CA SER A 164 -0.02 -0.94 -1.30
C SER A 164 1.09 -1.97 -1.37
N MET A 165 2.30 -1.51 -1.63
CA MET A 165 3.46 -2.39 -1.52
C MET A 165 3.85 -2.71 -0.07
N ALA A 166 3.05 -2.29 0.92
CA ALA A 166 3.22 -2.64 2.34
C ALA A 166 2.19 -3.68 2.81
N TYR A 167 0.96 -3.63 2.31
CA TYR A 167 -0.14 -4.53 2.69
C TYR A 167 -1.06 -4.74 1.48
N VAL A 168 -1.77 -5.86 1.46
CA VAL A 168 -2.79 -6.17 0.45
C VAL A 168 -3.95 -6.78 1.19
N ASN A 169 -5.16 -6.31 0.90
CA ASN A 169 -6.38 -6.83 1.49
C ASN A 169 -7.32 -7.31 0.38
N VAL A 170 -7.86 -8.50 0.57
CA VAL A 170 -8.88 -9.11 -0.28
C VAL A 170 -10.20 -9.05 0.47
N HIS A 171 -11.23 -8.54 -0.19
CA HIS A 171 -12.55 -8.33 0.38
C HIS A 171 -13.58 -9.10 -0.45
N PRO A 172 -14.13 -10.21 0.06
CA PRO A 172 -15.28 -10.86 -0.55
C PRO A 172 -16.44 -9.87 -0.61
N ILE A 173 -17.03 -9.71 -1.79
CA ILE A 173 -18.09 -8.73 -2.03
C ILE A 173 -19.28 -9.02 -1.13
N GLN A 174 -19.63 -10.30 -0.95
CA GLN A 174 -20.70 -10.75 -0.04
C GLN A 174 -20.49 -10.41 1.44
N ASP A 175 -19.26 -10.05 1.83
CA ASP A 175 -18.94 -9.66 3.21
C ASP A 175 -18.95 -8.14 3.39
N ILE A 176 -19.12 -7.37 2.32
CA ILE A 176 -19.31 -5.92 2.38
C ILE A 176 -20.73 -5.63 2.88
N ILE A 177 -20.80 -4.97 4.03
CA ILE A 177 -22.05 -4.62 4.72
C ILE A 177 -22.32 -3.12 4.73
N GLY A 178 -21.31 -2.30 4.44
CA GLY A 178 -21.47 -0.86 4.35
C GLY A 178 -20.55 -0.20 3.33
N ALA A 179 -21.01 0.90 2.73
CA ALA A 179 -20.17 1.78 1.91
C ALA A 179 -20.55 3.26 2.12
N CYS A 180 -19.56 4.17 2.14
CA CYS A 180 -19.83 5.59 2.27
C CYS A 180 -18.73 6.46 1.65
N TYR A 181 -19.05 7.73 1.40
CA TYR A 181 -18.01 8.74 1.21
C TYR A 181 -17.38 9.15 2.53
N THR A 182 -16.05 9.17 2.57
CA THR A 182 -15.29 9.64 3.73
C THR A 182 -14.17 10.59 3.30
N GLN A 183 -13.78 11.49 4.20
CA GLN A 183 -12.70 12.43 3.98
C GLN A 183 -11.72 12.45 5.14
N ARG A 184 -10.45 12.65 4.79
CA ARG A 184 -9.39 12.85 5.78
C ARG A 184 -9.22 14.31 6.11
N VAL A 185 -8.99 14.58 7.38
CA VAL A 185 -8.59 15.88 7.89
C VAL A 185 -7.11 15.81 8.23
N ASN A 186 -6.33 16.80 7.80
CA ASN A 186 -4.92 16.86 8.18
C ASN A 186 -4.77 17.26 9.67
N PRO A 187 -3.58 17.11 10.28
CA PRO A 187 -3.35 17.47 11.68
C PRO A 187 -3.67 18.93 12.04
N ASN A 188 -3.79 19.81 11.04
CA ASN A 188 -4.13 21.23 11.21
C ASN A 188 -5.63 21.49 11.01
N ASN A 189 -6.48 20.47 11.12
CA ASN A 189 -7.92 20.53 10.90
C ASN A 189 -8.35 21.04 9.50
N ARG A 190 -7.48 20.93 8.50
CA ARG A 190 -7.84 21.26 7.10
C ARG A 190 -8.23 20.01 6.35
N LEU A 191 -9.33 20.11 5.61
CA LEU A 191 -9.78 19.07 4.70
C LEU A 191 -8.69 18.75 3.68
N ILE A 192 -8.36 17.47 3.56
CA ILE A 192 -7.54 16.98 2.48
C ILE A 192 -8.45 16.89 1.26
N LYS A 193 -8.05 17.50 0.13
CA LYS A 193 -8.86 17.62 -1.11
C LYS A 193 -9.26 16.30 -1.79
N TYR A 194 -8.96 15.14 -1.21
CA TYR A 194 -9.31 13.84 -1.79
C TYR A 194 -10.58 13.31 -1.13
N GLN A 195 -11.51 12.88 -1.96
CA GLN A 195 -12.64 12.08 -1.52
C GLN A 195 -12.17 10.62 -1.41
N TYR A 196 -12.78 9.87 -0.51
CA TYR A 196 -12.51 8.45 -0.35
C TYR A 196 -13.83 7.70 -0.25
N ILE A 197 -13.81 6.45 -0.64
CA ILE A 197 -14.91 5.51 -0.40
C ILE A 197 -14.46 4.56 0.69
N GLY A 198 -15.13 4.65 1.83
CA GLY A 198 -14.99 3.70 2.93
C GLY A 198 -15.87 2.49 2.64
N LEU A 199 -15.29 1.29 2.71
CA LEU A 199 -15.98 0.02 2.64
C LEU A 199 -15.92 -0.66 4.01
N VAL A 200 -17.05 -1.17 4.48
CA VAL A 200 -17.17 -1.89 5.73
C VAL A 200 -17.43 -3.34 5.41
N ASN A 201 -16.56 -4.23 5.86
CA ASN A 201 -16.75 -5.67 5.81
C ASN A 201 -17.17 -6.19 7.19
N LYS A 202 -17.78 -7.37 7.24
CA LYS A 202 -18.11 -8.05 8.51
C LYS A 202 -16.93 -8.11 9.49
N ASN A 203 -15.73 -8.38 8.98
CA ASN A 203 -14.51 -8.58 9.79
C ASN A 203 -13.40 -7.56 9.51
N GLY A 204 -13.69 -6.44 8.86
CA GLY A 204 -12.67 -5.46 8.53
C GLY A 204 -13.23 -4.22 7.84
N ASN A 205 -12.36 -3.33 7.42
CA ASN A 205 -12.75 -2.13 6.69
C ASN A 205 -11.60 -1.71 5.77
N THR A 206 -11.91 -0.92 4.75
CA THR A 206 -10.88 -0.31 3.90
C THR A 206 -11.35 1.03 3.36
N ILE A 207 -10.39 1.91 3.07
CA ILE A 207 -10.64 3.24 2.52
C ILE A 207 -9.93 3.36 1.19
N ILE A 208 -10.69 3.59 0.13
CA ILE A 208 -10.20 3.68 -1.23
C ILE A 208 -10.27 5.14 -1.70
N GLU A 209 -9.14 5.74 -2.10
CA GLU A 209 -9.13 7.08 -2.70
C GLU A 209 -10.01 7.14 -3.94
N ALA A 210 -10.98 8.07 -3.96
CA ALA A 210 -11.98 8.26 -5.00
C ALA A 210 -12.04 9.71 -5.52
N ASP A 211 -12.49 9.89 -6.75
CA ASP A 211 -12.95 11.18 -7.26
C ASP A 211 -14.47 11.07 -7.46
N GLU A 212 -15.20 12.16 -7.18
CA GLU A 212 -16.67 12.27 -7.23
C GLU A 212 -17.26 11.69 -8.52
N LYS A 213 -16.59 11.92 -9.66
CA LYS A 213 -17.02 11.42 -10.97
C LYS A 213 -17.14 9.89 -11.03
N TYR A 214 -16.34 9.19 -10.24
CA TYR A 214 -16.23 7.73 -10.28
C TYR A 214 -16.71 7.06 -8.99
N GLY A 215 -16.93 7.82 -7.92
CA GLY A 215 -17.44 7.29 -6.67
C GLY A 215 -18.93 6.95 -6.74
N ASP A 216 -19.77 7.82 -7.30
CA ASP A 216 -21.22 7.56 -7.35
C ASP A 216 -21.55 6.32 -8.20
N PRO A 217 -20.95 6.15 -9.40
CA PRO A 217 -21.14 4.92 -10.17
C PRO A 217 -20.66 3.66 -9.44
N PHE A 218 -19.59 3.76 -8.63
CA PHE A 218 -19.09 2.63 -7.84
C PHE A 218 -20.02 2.28 -6.67
N LEU A 219 -20.53 3.28 -5.94
CA LEU A 219 -21.52 3.05 -4.89
C LEU A 219 -22.82 2.48 -5.45
N ALA A 220 -23.28 2.97 -6.61
CA ALA A 220 -24.43 2.42 -7.32
C ALA A 220 -24.21 0.96 -7.70
N TYR A 221 -23.05 0.63 -8.26
CA TYR A 221 -22.66 -0.75 -8.57
C TYR A 221 -22.67 -1.66 -7.34
N LEU A 222 -22.15 -1.20 -6.20
CA LEU A 222 -22.17 -1.97 -4.96
C LEU A 222 -23.60 -2.19 -4.44
N LYS A 223 -24.48 -1.18 -4.50
CA LYS A 223 -25.90 -1.32 -4.13
C LYS A 223 -26.64 -2.30 -5.02
N GLU A 224 -26.39 -2.26 -6.33
CA GLU A 224 -27.01 -3.20 -7.28
C GLU A 224 -26.58 -4.64 -6.98
N ARG A 225 -25.28 -4.84 -6.70
CA ARG A 225 -24.71 -6.16 -6.44
C ARG A 225 -25.03 -6.70 -5.04
N ILE A 226 -25.22 -5.82 -4.07
CA ILE A 226 -25.49 -6.14 -2.67
C ILE A 226 -26.71 -5.32 -2.23
N PRO A 227 -27.94 -5.83 -2.47
CA PRO A 227 -29.16 -5.08 -2.13
C PRO A 227 -29.31 -4.77 -0.63
N SER A 228 -28.67 -5.55 0.24
CA SER A 228 -28.65 -5.34 1.69
C SER A 228 -27.57 -4.36 2.17
N LEU A 229 -26.80 -3.76 1.27
CA LEU A 229 -25.69 -2.87 1.61
C LEU A 229 -26.20 -1.58 2.26
N GLU A 230 -25.73 -1.28 3.47
CA GLU A 230 -25.99 0.02 4.09
C GLU A 230 -25.11 1.09 3.43
N VAL A 231 -25.72 2.14 2.87
CA VAL A 231 -24.96 3.20 2.21
C VAL A 231 -25.31 4.56 2.77
N ILE A 232 -24.27 5.25 3.27
CA ILE A 232 -24.34 6.69 3.55
C ILE A 232 -23.98 7.40 2.24
N GLY A 233 -24.99 7.60 1.39
CA GLY A 233 -24.80 8.07 0.01
C GLY A 233 -24.75 9.59 -0.15
N ASP A 234 -25.49 10.31 0.67
CA ASP A 234 -25.76 11.74 0.43
C ASP A 234 -24.89 12.67 1.29
N VAL A 235 -24.12 12.11 2.22
CA VAL A 235 -23.33 12.88 3.19
C VAL A 235 -21.91 12.32 3.25
N MET A 236 -20.94 13.19 2.97
CA MET A 236 -19.54 12.90 3.20
C MET A 236 -19.24 12.97 4.70
N ILE A 237 -18.85 11.85 5.29
CA ILE A 237 -18.54 11.77 6.73
C ILE A 237 -17.05 11.95 7.00
N THR A 238 -16.67 12.32 8.22
CA THR A 238 -15.26 12.37 8.60
C THR A 238 -14.68 10.96 8.77
N GLU A 239 -13.36 10.81 8.69
CA GLU A 239 -12.69 9.54 8.96
C GLU A 239 -13.00 9.01 10.38
N SER A 240 -13.18 9.89 11.37
CA SER A 240 -13.59 9.49 12.72
C SER A 240 -15.01 8.89 12.74
N ASP A 241 -15.97 9.58 12.12
CA ASP A 241 -17.35 9.12 12.05
C ASP A 241 -17.46 7.79 11.28
N TYR A 242 -16.64 7.63 10.25
CA TYR A 242 -16.53 6.37 9.51
C TYR A 242 -16.11 5.22 10.43
N PHE A 243 -15.06 5.39 11.25
CA PHE A 243 -14.62 4.32 12.15
C PHE A 243 -15.64 3.99 13.24
N ASP A 244 -16.41 4.97 13.70
CA ASP A 244 -17.49 4.71 14.65
C ASP A 244 -18.68 3.99 13.99
N TRP A 245 -18.99 4.33 12.74
CA TRP A 245 -19.97 3.60 11.94
C TRP A 245 -19.56 2.16 11.66
N VAL A 246 -18.28 1.92 11.30
CA VAL A 246 -17.70 0.58 11.12
C VAL A 246 -17.97 -0.29 12.36
N LYS A 247 -17.65 0.21 13.57
CA LYS A 247 -17.87 -0.53 14.82
C LYS A 247 -19.35 -0.88 15.03
N LYS A 248 -20.25 0.06 14.75
CA LYS A 248 -21.70 -0.15 14.89
C LYS A 248 -22.20 -1.22 13.92
N LEU A 249 -21.83 -1.13 12.64
CA LEU A 249 -22.23 -2.08 11.62
C LEU A 249 -21.73 -3.49 11.91
N GLN A 250 -20.44 -3.62 12.24
CA GLN A 250 -19.83 -4.92 12.54
C GLN A 250 -20.45 -5.58 13.78
N LYS A 251 -20.81 -4.78 14.80
CA LYS A 251 -21.53 -5.30 15.98
C LYS A 251 -22.92 -5.82 15.63
N ASN A 252 -23.63 -5.20 14.69
CA ASN A 252 -24.96 -5.60 14.27
C ASN A 252 -24.96 -6.80 13.31
N ALA A 253 -23.81 -7.10 12.70
CA ALA A 253 -23.64 -8.18 11.74
C ALA A 253 -23.10 -9.49 12.37
N GLN A 254 -22.81 -9.49 13.68
CA GLN A 254 -22.49 -10.67 14.49
C GLN A 254 -23.76 -11.33 15.02
#